data_AF-A0A935KUY4-F1
#
_entry.id   AF-A0A935KUY4-F1
#
_cell.length_a   1.000
_cell.length_b   1.000
_cell.length_c   1.000
_cell.angle_alpha   90.00
_cell.angle_beta   90.00
_cell.angle_gamma   90.00
#
_symmetry.space_group_name_H-M   'P 1'
#
loop_
_entity.id
_entity.type
_entity.pdbx_description
1 polymer ?
#
loop_
_entity_poly.entity_id
_entity_poly.type
_entity_poly.pdbx_seq_one_letter_code
_entity_poly.pdbx_strand_id
1 'polypeptide(L)'
;MLRWKPEISNVYVLLEKFNADYSEIQDVINLYLSAYNERKVFLKYLGHNSNTLSTSPSLVRKNIAKIFETDSIFSIQLLMEYLFLDKKILNKHKYYRINSPGTISGNNWSSVIPCSLNELIKSEINMQVKKIVEESKR
;
A
#
# COMPACT_ATOMS: atom_id res chain seq x y z
N MET A 1 -5.40 3.21 -3.16
CA MET A 1 -4.82 4.54 -3.43
C MET A 1 -5.29 5.00 -4.80
N LEU A 2 -5.87 6.19 -4.86
CA LEU A 2 -6.32 6.79 -6.12
C LEU A 2 -5.12 7.19 -6.98
N ARG A 3 -5.23 7.02 -8.29
CA ARG A 3 -4.18 7.40 -9.24
C ARG A 3 -4.69 8.60 -10.03
N TRP A 4 -4.25 9.78 -9.64
CA TRP A 4 -4.50 10.99 -10.38
C TRP A 4 -3.54 11.09 -11.56
N LYS A 5 -4.03 11.56 -12.70
CA LYS A 5 -3.18 11.77 -13.87
C LYS A 5 -2.24 12.97 -13.59
N PRO A 6 -0.96 12.92 -13.99
CA PRO A 6 0.00 13.99 -13.71
C PRO A 6 -0.43 15.37 -14.24
N GLU A 7 -1.18 15.40 -15.36
CA GLU A 7 -1.72 16.64 -15.91
C GLU A 7 -2.73 17.35 -14.99
N ILE A 8 -3.41 16.63 -14.08
CA ILE A 8 -4.33 17.21 -13.11
C ILE A 8 -3.54 17.64 -11.87
N SER A 9 -2.87 18.78 -11.99
CA SER A 9 -1.91 19.28 -10.99
C SER A 9 -2.52 20.13 -9.87
N ASN A 10 -3.76 20.61 -10.05
CA ASN A 10 -4.49 21.39 -9.06
C ASN A 10 -6.01 21.35 -9.33
N VAL A 11 -6.79 21.93 -8.42
CA VAL A 11 -8.26 21.97 -8.48
C VAL A 11 -8.77 22.69 -9.72
N TYR A 12 -8.12 23.76 -10.19
CA TYR A 12 -8.58 24.50 -11.37
C TYR A 12 -8.51 23.65 -12.64
N VAL A 13 -7.42 22.89 -12.81
CA VAL A 13 -7.31 21.93 -13.94
C VAL A 13 -8.37 20.84 -13.82
N LEU A 14 -8.70 20.40 -12.60
CA LEU A 14 -9.77 19.43 -12.38
C LEU A 14 -11.14 19.99 -12.81
N LEU A 15 -11.48 21.22 -12.37
CA LEU A 15 -12.72 21.91 -12.77
C LEU A 15 -12.82 22.05 -14.30
N GLU A 16 -11.73 22.46 -14.94
CA GLU A 16 -11.65 22.58 -16.40
C GLU A 16 -11.92 21.23 -17.11
N LYS A 17 -11.36 20.12 -16.59
CA LYS A 17 -11.58 18.78 -17.17
C LYS A 17 -13.01 18.27 -17.00
N PHE A 18 -13.69 18.67 -15.94
CA PHE A 18 -15.08 18.32 -15.71
C PHE A 18 -16.06 19.29 -16.38
N ASN A 19 -15.58 20.45 -16.86
CA ASN A 19 -16.40 21.55 -17.36
C ASN A 19 -17.54 21.87 -16.38
N ALA A 20 -17.19 22.00 -15.10
CA ALA A 20 -18.12 22.16 -14.00
C ALA A 20 -17.57 23.18 -13.00
N ASP A 21 -18.48 23.84 -12.28
CA ASP A 21 -18.16 24.74 -11.19
C ASP A 21 -17.85 23.97 -9.90
N TYR A 22 -17.20 24.66 -8.97
CA TYR A 22 -16.77 24.08 -7.69
C TYR A 22 -17.91 23.39 -6.92
N SER A 23 -19.08 24.03 -6.86
CA SER A 23 -20.25 23.51 -6.13
C SER A 23 -20.83 22.25 -6.74
N GLU A 24 -20.62 22.01 -8.04
CA GLU A 24 -21.21 20.88 -8.75
C GLU A 24 -20.44 19.57 -8.50
N ILE A 25 -19.14 19.67 -8.23
CA ILE A 25 -18.25 18.51 -8.05
C ILE A 25 -17.46 18.55 -6.75
N GLN A 26 -18.02 19.17 -5.71
CA GLN A 26 -17.36 19.37 -4.41
C GLN A 26 -16.79 18.06 -3.80
N ASP A 27 -17.52 16.96 -3.89
CA ASP A 27 -17.06 15.66 -3.37
C ASP A 27 -15.82 15.13 -4.10
N VAL A 28 -15.77 15.33 -5.42
CA VAL A 28 -14.61 14.94 -6.25
C VAL A 28 -13.40 15.81 -5.91
N ILE A 29 -13.62 17.11 -5.68
CA ILE A 29 -12.57 18.04 -5.27
C ILE A 29 -12.02 17.66 -3.89
N ASN A 30 -12.89 17.37 -2.92
CA ASN A 30 -12.48 16.93 -1.59
C ASN A 30 -11.67 15.62 -1.66
N LEU A 31 -12.13 14.67 -2.49
CA LEU A 31 -11.41 13.44 -2.74
C LEU A 31 -10.03 13.69 -3.38
N TYR A 32 -9.96 14.58 -4.37
CA TYR A 32 -8.69 14.99 -4.98
C TYR A 32 -7.75 15.59 -3.95
N LEU A 33 -8.19 16.58 -3.17
CA LEU A 33 -7.36 17.24 -2.17
C LEU A 33 -6.85 16.27 -1.09
N SER A 34 -7.67 15.30 -0.69
CA SER A 34 -7.28 14.28 0.31
C SER A 34 -6.26 13.26 -0.21
N ALA A 35 -6.23 12.98 -1.51
CA ALA A 35 -5.46 11.86 -2.09
C ALA A 35 -4.36 12.31 -3.06
N TYR A 36 -4.39 13.56 -3.52
CA TYR A 36 -3.41 14.08 -4.47
C TYR A 36 -2.01 14.05 -3.86
N ASN A 37 -1.05 13.50 -4.59
CA ASN A 37 0.33 13.31 -4.15
C ASN A 37 0.53 12.51 -2.84
N GLU A 38 -0.49 11.86 -2.29
CA GLU A 38 -0.40 11.06 -1.06
C GLU A 38 0.75 10.03 -1.14
N ARG A 39 0.93 9.41 -2.32
CA ARG A 39 2.05 8.48 -2.58
C ARG A 39 3.41 9.13 -2.36
N LYS A 40 3.60 10.34 -2.90
CA LYS A 40 4.88 11.06 -2.83
C LYS A 40 5.18 11.48 -1.39
N VAL A 41 4.16 11.93 -0.67
CA VAL A 41 4.25 12.25 0.76
C VAL A 41 4.65 11.02 1.56
N PHE A 42 3.98 9.89 1.32
CA PHE A 42 4.29 8.61 1.97
C PHE A 42 5.72 8.10 1.67
N LEU A 43 6.17 8.15 0.41
CA LEU A 43 7.54 7.76 0.07
C LEU A 43 8.58 8.66 0.73
N LYS A 44 8.33 9.98 0.78
CA LYS A 44 9.19 10.93 1.51
C LYS A 44 9.24 10.60 3.00
N TYR A 45 8.11 10.25 3.61
CA TYR A 45 8.03 9.83 5.02
C TYR A 45 8.88 8.57 5.30
N LEU A 46 8.95 7.64 4.35
CA LEU A 46 9.84 6.46 4.42
C LEU A 46 11.32 6.75 4.08
N GLY A 47 11.69 8.02 3.88
CA GLY A 47 13.05 8.42 3.51
C GLY A 47 13.44 8.06 2.07
N HIS A 48 12.45 7.93 1.17
CA HIS A 48 12.68 7.70 -0.26
C HIS A 48 12.39 8.96 -1.07
N ASN A 49 13.39 9.40 -1.84
CA ASN A 49 13.29 10.59 -2.70
C ASN A 49 12.76 10.29 -4.11
N SER A 50 12.50 9.02 -4.45
CA SER A 50 12.26 8.62 -5.85
C SER A 50 10.77 8.48 -6.20
N ASN A 51 10.45 8.86 -7.44
CA ASN A 51 9.23 8.49 -8.16
C ASN A 51 9.19 6.98 -8.50
N THR A 52 9.79 6.10 -7.67
CA THR A 52 9.84 4.67 -7.99
C THR A 52 8.43 4.12 -8.08
N LEU A 53 8.06 3.69 -9.30
CA LEU A 53 6.74 3.18 -9.60
C LEU A 53 6.53 1.76 -9.03
N SER A 54 7.62 0.99 -8.85
CA SER A 54 7.58 -0.41 -8.43
C SER A 54 7.78 -0.62 -6.94
N THR A 55 6.93 -1.47 -6.36
CA THR A 55 7.12 -2.02 -5.00
C THR A 55 8.37 -2.90 -4.97
N SER A 56 9.11 -2.84 -3.88
CA SER A 56 10.27 -3.73 -3.64
C SER A 56 10.23 -4.27 -2.21
N PRO A 57 10.88 -5.43 -1.93
CA PRO A 57 10.95 -5.96 -0.57
C PRO A 57 11.57 -4.98 0.44
N SER A 58 12.54 -4.17 -0.01
CA SER A 58 13.17 -3.12 0.82
C SER A 58 12.16 -2.03 1.22
N LEU A 59 11.31 -1.60 0.28
CA LEU A 59 10.25 -0.63 0.56
C LEU A 59 9.22 -1.19 1.56
N VAL A 60 8.82 -2.46 1.37
CA VAL A 60 7.91 -3.16 2.29
C VAL A 60 8.52 -3.27 3.69
N ARG A 61 9.79 -3.67 3.79
CA ARG A 61 10.52 -3.73 5.06
C ARG A 61 10.51 -2.40 5.79
N LYS A 62 10.83 -1.30 5.09
CA LYS A 62 10.81 0.04 5.68
C LYS A 62 9.42 0.46 6.14
N ASN A 63 8.38 0.13 5.37
CA ASN A 63 7.01 0.40 5.77
C ASN A 63 6.66 -0.32 7.09
N ILE A 64 6.93 -1.62 7.17
CA ILE A 64 6.66 -2.41 8.39
C ILE A 64 7.45 -1.86 9.58
N ALA A 65 8.74 -1.57 9.41
CA ALA A 65 9.56 -0.97 10.46
C ALA A 65 8.98 0.38 10.92
N LYS A 66 8.52 1.21 9.99
CA LYS A 66 7.94 2.52 10.30
C LYS A 66 6.60 2.41 11.02
N ILE A 67 5.80 1.38 10.72
CA ILE A 67 4.58 1.06 11.49
C ILE A 67 4.95 0.64 12.91
N PHE A 68 6.01 -0.16 13.06
CA PHE A 68 6.47 -0.60 14.37
C PHE A 68 7.08 0.51 15.24
N GLU A 69 7.59 1.60 14.65
CA GLU A 69 8.05 2.79 15.38
C GLU A 69 6.91 3.58 16.05
N THR A 70 5.64 3.30 15.75
CA THR A 70 4.51 4.02 16.37
C THR A 70 4.30 3.65 17.84
N ASP A 71 3.67 4.52 18.63
CA ASP A 71 3.28 4.23 20.01
C ASP A 71 2.03 3.32 20.14
N SER A 72 1.56 2.75 19.03
CA SER A 72 0.42 1.83 19.06
C SER A 72 0.77 0.59 19.86
N ILE A 73 -0.02 0.25 20.89
CA ILE A 73 0.20 -0.96 21.71
C ILE A 73 0.19 -2.22 20.85
N PHE A 74 -0.79 -2.32 19.95
CA PHE A 74 -0.90 -3.42 19.00
C PHE A 74 -0.57 -2.93 17.59
N SER A 75 0.25 -3.71 16.89
CA SER A 75 0.50 -3.55 15.47
C SER A 75 0.18 -4.86 14.79
N ILE A 76 -0.89 -4.87 13.99
CA ILE A 76 -1.38 -6.05 13.28
C ILE A 76 -1.20 -5.81 11.79
N GLN A 77 -0.42 -6.65 11.15
CA GLN A 77 -0.16 -6.60 9.71
C GLN A 77 -0.92 -7.72 9.01
N LEU A 78 -1.22 -7.51 7.73
CA LEU A 78 -1.71 -8.60 6.90
C LEU A 78 -0.55 -9.56 6.61
N LEU A 79 -0.83 -10.86 6.64
CA LEU A 79 0.18 -11.88 6.32
C LEU A 79 0.85 -11.62 4.95
N MET A 80 0.09 -11.13 3.97
CA MET A 80 0.59 -10.78 2.64
C MET A 80 1.71 -9.73 2.69
N GLU A 81 1.68 -8.78 3.63
CA GLU A 81 2.74 -7.78 3.79
C GLU A 81 4.07 -8.41 4.19
N TYR A 82 4.04 -9.41 5.07
CA TYR A 82 5.24 -10.18 5.41
C TYR A 82 5.72 -11.03 4.23
N LEU A 83 4.79 -11.67 3.51
CA LEU A 83 5.15 -12.47 2.33
C LEU A 83 5.82 -11.64 1.23
N PHE A 84 5.50 -10.34 1.13
CA PHE A 84 6.14 -9.43 0.18
C PHE A 84 7.58 -9.05 0.53
N LEU A 85 8.11 -9.50 1.66
CA LEU A 85 9.55 -9.48 1.94
C LEU A 85 10.31 -10.51 1.07
N ASP A 86 9.62 -11.52 0.52
CA ASP A 86 10.17 -12.41 -0.50
C ASP A 86 9.90 -11.84 -1.90
N LYS A 87 11.00 -11.57 -2.63
CA LYS A 87 10.96 -11.03 -4.00
C LYS A 87 10.24 -11.95 -4.99
N LYS A 88 10.36 -13.27 -4.85
CA LYS A 88 9.69 -14.25 -5.71
C LYS A 88 8.18 -14.20 -5.50
N ILE A 89 7.73 -14.10 -4.24
CA ILE A 89 6.30 -13.99 -3.92
C ILE A 89 5.75 -12.65 -4.41
N LEU A 90 6.44 -11.54 -4.11
CA LEU A 90 6.05 -10.20 -4.57
C LEU A 90 5.87 -10.13 -6.09
N ASN A 91 6.75 -10.79 -6.86
CA ASN A 91 6.69 -10.77 -8.32
C ASN A 91 5.62 -11.70 -8.92
N LYS A 92 5.23 -12.77 -8.22
CA LYS A 92 4.28 -13.77 -8.74
C LYS A 92 2.82 -13.35 -8.59
N HIS A 93 2.49 -12.55 -7.59
CA HIS A 93 1.10 -12.34 -7.20
C HIS A 93 0.50 -11.02 -7.69
N LYS A 94 -0.47 -11.16 -8.60
CA LYS A 94 -1.12 -10.02 -9.29
C LYS A 94 -2.28 -9.41 -8.49
N TYR A 95 -2.90 -10.17 -7.59
CA TYR A 95 -4.07 -9.75 -6.80
C TYR A 95 -3.91 -10.14 -5.32
N TYR A 96 -3.89 -9.13 -4.45
CA TYR A 96 -3.70 -9.25 -2.99
C TYR A 96 -4.84 -8.64 -2.18
N ARG A 97 -5.85 -8.08 -2.87
CA ARG A 97 -7.02 -7.51 -2.22
C ARG A 97 -7.98 -8.63 -1.86
N ILE A 98 -8.20 -8.83 -0.56
CA ILE A 98 -9.14 -9.82 -0.04
C ILE A 98 -10.58 -9.44 -0.39
N ASN A 99 -10.91 -8.14 -0.34
CA ASN A 99 -12.26 -7.65 -0.60
C ASN A 99 -12.25 -6.25 -1.22
N SER A 100 -13.14 -6.03 -2.19
CA SER A 100 -13.50 -4.73 -2.75
C SER A 100 -14.92 -4.37 -2.32
N PRO A 101 -15.10 -3.51 -1.31
CA PRO A 101 -16.42 -3.08 -0.84
C PRO A 101 -17.26 -2.50 -1.98
N GLY A 102 -18.58 -2.73 -1.94
CA GLY A 102 -19.52 -2.29 -2.97
C GLY A 102 -19.41 -3.05 -4.30
N THR A 103 -18.59 -4.10 -4.39
CA THR A 103 -18.44 -4.93 -5.59
C THR A 103 -18.97 -6.34 -5.31
N ILE A 104 -19.88 -6.83 -6.15
CA ILE A 104 -20.27 -8.24 -6.17
C ILE A 104 -19.39 -8.92 -7.23
N SER A 105 -18.42 -9.71 -6.79
CA SER A 105 -17.48 -10.41 -7.68
C SER A 105 -16.99 -11.69 -7.02
N GLY A 106 -16.79 -12.75 -7.81
CA GLY A 106 -16.14 -13.99 -7.35
C GLY A 106 -14.67 -13.81 -6.93
N ASN A 107 -14.08 -12.64 -7.19
CA ASN A 107 -12.73 -12.29 -6.74
C ASN A 107 -12.69 -11.78 -5.29
N ASN A 108 -13.83 -11.42 -4.70
CA ASN A 108 -13.88 -11.10 -3.28
C ASN A 108 -13.88 -12.39 -2.46
N TRP A 109 -13.17 -12.37 -1.33
CA TRP A 109 -13.07 -13.48 -0.37
C TRP A 109 -12.45 -14.77 -0.94
N SER A 110 -11.82 -14.71 -2.12
CA SER A 110 -11.20 -15.86 -2.78
C SER A 110 -9.66 -15.82 -2.81
N SER A 111 -9.05 -14.86 -2.10
CA SER A 111 -7.59 -14.75 -2.04
C SER A 111 -6.98 -15.91 -1.25
N VAL A 112 -5.99 -16.57 -1.86
CA VAL A 112 -5.23 -17.69 -1.26
C VAL A 112 -3.74 -17.35 -1.24
N ILE A 113 -3.07 -17.77 -0.18
CA ILE A 113 -1.63 -17.60 0.02
C ILE A 113 -0.86 -18.42 -1.05
N PRO A 114 0.20 -17.87 -1.69
CA PRO A 114 0.97 -18.54 -2.75
C PRO A 114 1.88 -19.68 -2.30
N CYS A 115 1.69 -20.22 -1.09
CA CYS A 115 2.55 -21.27 -0.54
C CYS A 115 1.78 -22.11 0.47
N SER A 116 2.26 -23.33 0.66
CA SER A 116 1.80 -24.21 1.73
C SER A 116 2.30 -23.73 3.09
N LEU A 117 1.63 -24.19 4.16
CA LEU A 117 2.06 -23.91 5.53
C LEU A 117 3.49 -24.41 5.81
N ASN A 118 3.84 -25.59 5.29
CA ASN A 118 5.18 -26.16 5.45
C ASN A 118 6.27 -25.31 4.79
N GLU A 119 6.00 -24.75 3.62
CA GLU A 119 6.90 -23.81 2.96
C GLU A 119 7.01 -22.51 3.75
N LEU A 120 5.89 -22.00 4.28
CA LEU A 120 5.86 -20.79 5.08
C LEU A 120 6.70 -20.91 6.36
N ILE A 121 6.56 -22.02 7.09
CA ILE A 121 7.35 -22.27 8.32
C ILE A 121 8.85 -22.31 8.02
N LYS A 122 9.25 -22.85 6.87
CA LYS A 122 10.65 -22.95 6.44
C LYS A 122 11.17 -21.70 5.72
N SER A 123 10.33 -20.69 5.52
CA SER A 123 10.68 -19.51 4.74
C SER A 123 11.70 -18.62 5.47
N GLU A 124 12.67 -18.11 4.70
CA GLU A 124 13.61 -17.09 5.17
C GLU A 124 12.93 -15.78 5.60
N ILE A 125 11.67 -15.55 5.16
CA ILE A 125 10.84 -14.43 5.60
C ILE A 125 10.74 -14.40 7.14
N ASN A 126 10.64 -15.56 7.80
CA ASN A 126 10.49 -15.62 9.25
C ASN A 126 11.68 -14.99 9.98
N MET A 127 12.90 -15.18 9.46
CA MET A 127 14.10 -14.53 10.01
C MET A 127 14.07 -13.02 9.78
N GLN A 128 13.59 -12.57 8.62
CA GLN A 128 13.46 -11.14 8.33
C GLN A 128 12.44 -10.46 9.23
N VAL A 129 11.27 -11.09 9.43
CA VAL A 129 10.22 -10.59 10.33
C VAL A 129 10.73 -10.53 11.76
N LYS A 130 11.36 -11.60 12.26
CA LYS A 130 11.95 -11.63 13.59
C LYS A 130 12.94 -10.47 13.80
N LYS A 131 13.83 -10.23 12.84
CA LYS A 131 14.79 -9.13 12.91
C LYS A 131 14.11 -7.76 12.97
N ILE A 132 13.04 -7.54 12.19
CA ILE A 132 12.30 -6.26 12.23
C ILE A 132 11.64 -6.06 13.60
N VAL A 133 11.03 -7.11 14.16
CA VAL A 133 10.41 -7.08 15.50
C VAL A 133 11.45 -6.73 16.58
N GLU A 134 12.60 -7.41 16.55
CA GLU A 134 13.71 -7.17 17.50
C GLU A 134 14.28 -5.75 17.38
N GLU A 135 14.55 -5.27 16.16
CA GLU A 135 15.06 -3.92 15.90
C GLU A 135 14.08 -2.83 16.38
N SER A 136 12.77 -3.09 16.26
CA SER A 136 11.72 -2.16 16.66
C SER A 136 11.23 -2.34 18.10
N LYS A 137 11.82 -3.25 18.88
CA LYS A 137 11.46 -3.54 20.28
C LYS A 137 9.98 -3.88 20.47
N ARG A 138 9.42 -4.65 19.54
CA ARG A 138 8.04 -5.16 19.58
C ARG A 138 7.96 -6.60 20.05
#